data_AF-A0A524ENH3-F1
#
_entry.id   AF-A0A524ENH3-F1
#
_cell.length_a   1.000
_cell.length_b   1.000
_cell.length_c   1.000
_cell.angle_alpha   90.00
_cell.angle_beta   90.00
_cell.angle_gamma   90.00
#
_symmetry.space_group_name_H-M   'P 1'
#
loop_
_entity.id
_entity.type
_entity.pdbx_description
1 polymer ?
#
loop_
_entity_poly.entity_id
_entity_poly.type
_entity_poly.pdbx_seq_one_letter_code
_entity_poly.pdbx_strand_id
1 'polypeptide(L)'
;MKMWKNVILMSGSKTKLYGVLALIIIVAGAALATIYLMQPQEGGPSITVIGADGTEQEVSLSEMRAMHIVSGYTSFQNSFGNVRGQGTYSGVRISDLIELVGGMEEQDRVVVNATDGYEVTYGYQKVYPEGSNLDLQGDMILAFEYNGTTVPDWEDGYRVIFVPEDGYYDNSDAEATTSEELFGGSAGPQCVSSVETIKVNNIAPPALTVQTESETLGFTMEEIQEMPSVTGDAGYVKSTGTIEGPFTYTGVELEYLLNQTEYLPPEYGLEVVASDDYTLYFNSTEAQGELRAYNSTTGEVVGRSNFTPVLAYYEDGEPLAHGGPIRMAFFNDEGYFTDGHYYIQDVVNITVLSRVNAWQLELSGVESFNMSHDVFYSAASCTHHRKAVTNNGTEYEGLALWTIVSAMDGADDEHFQFNSSLVTKNYTVTLYDSLENSVSFNAYEVAYNDSLVLAAWAHGDLLSEPDWPIILVSEDGDRNLGNIVKIEMTGWE
;
A
#
# COMPACT_ATOMS: atom_id res chain seq x y z
N MET A 1 26.55 -31.93 -49.29
CA MET A 1 27.89 -31.40 -49.00
C MET A 1 27.78 -30.49 -47.79
N LYS A 2 28.31 -30.97 -46.64
CA LYS A 2 28.78 -30.24 -45.44
C LYS A 2 27.85 -29.16 -44.84
N MET A 3 27.27 -29.41 -43.66
CA MET A 3 27.84 -29.12 -42.31
C MET A 3 27.89 -27.61 -42.03
N TRP A 4 27.56 -27.05 -40.87
CA TRP A 4 26.94 -27.50 -39.60
C TRP A 4 26.94 -26.25 -38.68
N LYS A 5 26.09 -26.29 -37.65
CA LYS A 5 26.10 -25.59 -36.33
C LYS A 5 24.87 -24.69 -36.15
N ASN A 6 23.77 -25.20 -35.57
CA ASN A 6 23.49 -25.50 -34.14
C ASN A 6 23.62 -24.20 -33.30
N VAL A 7 22.63 -23.77 -32.52
CA VAL A 7 21.99 -24.52 -31.42
C VAL A 7 20.50 -24.16 -31.28
N ILE A 8 19.63 -25.17 -31.35
CA ILE A 8 18.29 -25.22 -30.75
C ILE A 8 18.45 -26.13 -29.52
N LEU A 9 18.16 -25.61 -28.33
CA LEU A 9 17.98 -26.22 -26.99
C LEU A 9 17.97 -25.01 -26.04
N MET A 10 16.99 -24.69 -25.19
CA MET A 10 16.28 -25.53 -24.23
C MET A 10 14.92 -24.89 -23.92
N SER A 11 13.83 -25.60 -24.19
CA SER A 11 12.53 -25.39 -23.56
C SER A 11 11.96 -26.79 -23.36
N GLY A 12 11.69 -27.16 -22.11
CA GLY A 12 10.95 -28.40 -21.81
C GLY A 12 11.65 -29.48 -20.99
N SER A 13 12.45 -29.15 -19.97
CA SER A 13 12.89 -30.17 -18.99
C SER A 13 12.75 -29.82 -17.50
N LYS A 14 12.22 -28.64 -17.14
CA LYS A 14 11.99 -28.29 -15.72
C LYS A 14 10.54 -28.55 -15.27
N THR A 15 9.54 -28.24 -16.09
CA THR A 15 8.11 -28.48 -15.76
C THR A 15 7.72 -29.96 -15.70
N LYS A 16 8.41 -30.85 -16.43
CA LYS A 16 8.19 -32.31 -16.31
C LYS A 16 8.94 -32.97 -15.16
N LEU A 17 9.91 -32.30 -14.54
CA LEU A 17 10.65 -32.85 -13.39
C LEU A 17 9.89 -32.58 -12.08
N TYR A 18 9.29 -31.39 -11.92
CA TYR A 18 8.42 -31.09 -10.78
C TYR A 18 7.09 -31.87 -10.83
N GLY A 19 6.51 -32.05 -12.02
CA GLY A 19 5.29 -32.86 -12.20
C GLY A 19 5.49 -34.37 -11.96
N VAL A 20 6.71 -34.89 -12.07
CA VAL A 20 7.03 -36.31 -11.79
C VAL A 20 7.52 -36.51 -10.35
N LEU A 21 8.18 -35.53 -9.73
CA LEU A 21 8.48 -35.56 -8.29
C LEU A 21 7.22 -35.43 -7.43
N ALA A 22 6.28 -34.54 -7.79
CA ALA A 22 5.00 -34.41 -7.10
C ALA A 22 4.14 -35.69 -7.23
N LEU A 23 4.20 -36.39 -8.37
CA LEU A 23 3.46 -37.64 -8.57
C LEU A 23 4.09 -38.84 -7.82
N ILE A 24 5.40 -38.84 -7.56
CA ILE A 24 6.07 -39.91 -6.79
C ILE A 24 5.82 -39.76 -5.28
N ILE A 25 5.64 -38.54 -4.77
CA ILE A 25 5.28 -38.29 -3.37
C ILE A 25 3.80 -38.66 -3.11
N ILE A 26 2.90 -38.39 -4.06
CA ILE A 26 1.47 -38.78 -3.93
C ILE A 26 1.27 -40.30 -4.00
N VAL A 27 2.07 -41.03 -4.79
CA VAL A 27 1.93 -42.50 -4.91
C VAL A 27 2.62 -43.25 -3.75
N ALA A 28 3.66 -42.68 -3.13
CA ALA A 28 4.22 -43.23 -1.89
C ALA A 28 3.30 -43.00 -0.67
N GLY A 29 2.65 -41.83 -0.60
CA GLY A 29 1.64 -41.52 0.43
C GLY A 29 0.38 -42.38 0.32
N ALA A 30 -0.14 -42.57 -0.90
CA ALA A 30 -1.35 -43.38 -1.11
C ALA A 30 -1.15 -44.88 -0.84
N ALA A 31 0.02 -45.44 -1.16
CA ALA A 31 0.29 -46.87 -0.94
C ALA A 31 0.52 -47.21 0.55
N LEU A 32 1.14 -46.32 1.33
CA LEU A 32 1.28 -46.47 2.77
C LEU A 32 -0.06 -46.28 3.50
N ALA A 33 -0.91 -45.35 3.06
CA ALA A 33 -2.25 -45.14 3.60
C ALA A 33 -3.14 -46.39 3.47
N THR A 34 -3.06 -47.12 2.35
CA THR A 34 -3.91 -48.32 2.13
C THR A 34 -3.55 -49.53 2.99
N ILE A 35 -2.34 -49.62 3.56
CA ILE A 35 -1.98 -50.70 4.51
C ILE A 35 -2.23 -50.27 5.97
N TYR A 36 -2.29 -48.96 6.25
CA TYR A 36 -2.59 -48.41 7.58
C TYR A 36 -4.09 -48.42 7.93
N LEU A 37 -4.99 -48.41 6.93
CA LEU A 37 -6.45 -48.40 7.08
C LEU A 37 -7.09 -49.69 7.67
N MET A 38 -6.30 -50.62 8.21
CA MET A 38 -6.78 -51.86 8.83
C MET A 38 -6.31 -52.06 10.28
N GLN A 39 -6.00 -50.98 10.99
CA GLN A 39 -5.91 -51.01 12.45
C GLN A 39 -6.87 -49.98 13.05
N PRO A 40 -7.66 -50.32 14.09
CA PRO A 40 -8.33 -49.30 14.87
C PRO A 40 -7.24 -48.48 15.55
N GLN A 41 -7.05 -47.23 15.10
CA GLN A 41 -6.12 -46.31 15.75
C GLN A 41 -6.77 -45.90 17.08
N GLU A 42 -6.39 -46.56 18.17
CA GLU A 42 -6.68 -46.02 19.50
C GLU A 42 -6.02 -44.64 19.60
N GLY A 43 -6.83 -43.62 19.91
CA GLY A 43 -6.45 -42.20 19.88
C GLY A 43 -5.28 -41.90 20.80
N GLY A 44 -4.09 -41.75 20.20
CA GLY A 44 -2.93 -41.14 20.85
C GLY A 44 -3.05 -39.62 20.89
N PRO A 45 -2.15 -38.91 21.59
CA PRO A 45 -2.17 -37.45 21.61
C PRO A 45 -1.99 -36.89 20.19
N SER A 46 -2.79 -35.88 19.86
CA SER A 46 -2.80 -35.17 18.57
C SER A 46 -3.04 -33.67 18.79
N ILE A 47 -2.78 -32.88 17.75
CA ILE A 47 -3.24 -31.49 17.63
C ILE A 47 -4.03 -31.32 16.33
N THR A 48 -4.81 -30.24 16.23
CA THR A 48 -5.46 -29.85 14.97
C THR A 48 -4.72 -28.69 14.33
N VAL A 49 -4.33 -28.84 13.07
CA VAL A 49 -3.79 -27.74 12.24
C VAL A 49 -4.89 -27.29 11.29
N ILE A 50 -5.15 -25.99 11.22
CA ILE A 50 -6.23 -25.39 10.43
C ILE A 50 -5.63 -24.39 9.45
N GLY A 51 -5.85 -24.60 8.16
CA GLY A 51 -5.38 -23.71 7.09
C GLY A 51 -6.24 -22.45 6.93
N ALA A 52 -5.71 -21.48 6.19
CA ALA A 52 -6.37 -20.21 5.91
C ALA A 52 -7.73 -20.38 5.19
N ASP A 53 -7.88 -21.44 4.41
CA ASP A 53 -9.12 -21.79 3.68
C ASP A 53 -10.12 -22.61 4.53
N GLY A 54 -9.80 -22.86 5.80
CA GLY A 54 -10.59 -23.69 6.71
C GLY A 54 -10.32 -25.19 6.59
N THR A 55 -9.33 -25.63 5.81
CA THR A 55 -8.89 -27.04 5.77
C THR A 55 -8.35 -27.44 7.14
N GLU A 56 -8.93 -28.49 7.75
CA GLU A 56 -8.49 -29.03 9.03
C GLU A 56 -7.73 -30.35 8.85
N GLN A 57 -6.59 -30.47 9.52
CA GLN A 57 -5.76 -31.67 9.57
C GLN A 57 -5.44 -32.01 11.03
N GLU A 58 -5.93 -33.15 11.51
CA GLU A 58 -5.47 -33.72 12.77
C GLU A 58 -4.09 -34.35 12.55
N VAL A 59 -3.13 -34.02 13.42
CA VAL A 59 -1.74 -34.52 13.36
C VAL A 59 -1.42 -35.24 14.67
N SER A 60 -1.24 -36.55 14.59
CA SER A 60 -0.90 -37.41 15.73
C SER A 60 0.58 -37.36 16.08
N LEU A 61 0.93 -37.72 17.33
CA LEU A 61 2.32 -37.90 17.76
C LEU A 61 3.11 -38.88 16.86
N SER A 62 2.45 -39.95 16.40
CA SER A 62 3.07 -40.93 15.49
C SER A 62 3.43 -40.31 14.15
N GLU A 63 2.60 -39.42 13.62
CA GLU A 63 2.87 -38.71 12.37
C GLU A 63 3.98 -37.68 12.56
N MET A 64 3.95 -36.90 13.65
CA MET A 64 5.03 -35.95 13.99
C MET A 64 6.39 -36.64 14.10
N ARG A 65 6.44 -37.84 14.70
CA ARG A 65 7.70 -38.63 14.78
C ARG A 65 8.20 -39.14 13.43
N ALA A 66 7.36 -39.16 12.40
CA ALA A 66 7.74 -39.53 11.04
C ALA A 66 8.15 -38.30 10.19
N MET A 67 7.89 -37.08 10.67
CA MET A 67 8.33 -35.83 10.05
C MET A 67 9.80 -35.53 10.37
N HIS A 68 10.32 -34.41 9.86
CA HIS A 68 11.66 -33.93 10.21
C HIS A 68 11.70 -33.45 11.67
N ILE A 69 12.44 -34.16 12.51
CA ILE A 69 12.58 -33.82 13.93
C ILE A 69 13.73 -32.82 14.10
N VAL A 70 13.42 -31.68 14.72
CA VAL A 70 14.39 -30.71 15.22
C VAL A 70 14.60 -30.97 16.71
N SER A 71 15.84 -30.88 17.17
CA SER A 71 16.19 -31.08 18.58
C SER A 71 17.30 -30.15 19.00
N GLY A 72 17.14 -29.52 20.17
CA GLY A 72 18.14 -28.61 20.70
C GLY A 72 17.95 -28.33 22.18
N TYR A 73 19.04 -27.95 22.83
CA TYR A 73 18.99 -27.42 24.18
C TYR A 73 18.56 -25.96 24.10
N THR A 74 17.50 -25.58 24.82
CA THR A 74 17.02 -24.21 24.85
C THR A 74 16.47 -23.84 26.22
N SER A 75 16.24 -22.55 26.42
CA SER A 75 15.62 -21.95 27.58
C SER A 75 15.02 -20.60 27.17
N PHE A 76 14.08 -20.07 27.95
CA PHE A 76 13.45 -18.79 27.64
C PHE A 76 13.29 -17.88 28.85
N GLN A 77 13.23 -16.58 28.61
CA GLN A 77 13.06 -15.58 29.66
C GLN A 77 11.58 -15.24 29.90
N ASN A 78 11.15 -15.12 31.15
CA ASN A 78 9.80 -14.63 31.47
C ASN A 78 9.76 -13.09 31.59
N SER A 79 8.56 -12.52 31.76
CA SER A 79 8.36 -11.05 31.90
C SER A 79 9.09 -10.41 33.09
N PHE A 80 9.60 -11.22 34.04
CA PHE A 80 10.39 -10.75 35.18
C PHE A 80 11.89 -10.94 34.99
N GLY A 81 12.33 -11.30 33.79
CA GLY A 81 13.73 -11.52 33.46
C GLY A 81 14.30 -12.86 33.94
N ASN A 82 13.46 -13.77 34.45
CA ASN A 82 13.94 -15.07 34.94
C ASN A 82 14.01 -16.09 33.81
N VAL A 83 15.10 -16.86 33.77
CA VAL A 83 15.25 -17.99 32.85
C VAL A 83 14.37 -19.17 33.29
N ARG A 84 13.68 -19.77 32.33
CA ARG A 84 12.74 -20.89 32.47
C ARG A 84 12.96 -21.92 31.36
N GLY A 85 12.38 -23.10 31.55
CA GLY A 85 12.33 -24.13 30.51
C GLY A 85 13.69 -24.69 30.09
N GLN A 86 14.74 -24.59 30.90
CA GLN A 86 16.07 -25.09 30.54
C GLN A 86 16.03 -26.59 30.27
N GLY A 87 16.39 -27.03 29.07
CA GLY A 87 16.51 -28.45 28.75
C GLY A 87 16.55 -28.74 27.26
N THR A 88 16.60 -30.02 26.92
CA THR A 88 16.57 -30.47 25.53
C THR A 88 15.13 -30.71 25.11
N TYR A 89 14.72 -30.05 24.03
CA TYR A 89 13.42 -30.23 23.40
C TYR A 89 13.58 -30.95 22.08
N SER A 90 12.59 -31.77 21.72
CA SER A 90 12.49 -32.41 20.42
C SER A 90 11.06 -32.25 19.88
N GLY A 91 10.95 -31.88 18.61
CA GLY A 91 9.68 -31.51 17.99
C GLY A 91 9.76 -31.42 16.47
N VAL A 92 8.65 -31.00 15.87
CA VAL A 92 8.55 -30.67 14.44
C VAL A 92 8.45 -29.17 14.26
N ARG A 93 8.93 -28.63 13.15
CA ARG A 93 8.77 -27.19 12.86
C ARG A 93 7.29 -26.86 12.69
N ILE A 94 6.89 -25.70 13.20
CA ILE A 94 5.51 -25.23 13.01
C ILE A 94 5.23 -24.92 11.54
N SER A 95 6.23 -24.42 10.79
CA SER A 95 6.14 -24.27 9.34
C SER A 95 5.81 -25.60 8.65
N ASP A 96 6.54 -26.69 8.95
CA ASP A 96 6.26 -28.01 8.37
C ASP A 96 4.83 -28.52 8.67
N LEU A 97 4.26 -28.15 9.82
CA LEU A 97 2.87 -28.48 10.17
C LEU A 97 1.87 -27.65 9.35
N ILE A 98 2.13 -26.37 9.18
CA ILE A 98 1.28 -25.44 8.41
C ILE A 98 1.31 -25.79 6.91
N GLU A 99 2.43 -26.26 6.39
CA GLU A 99 2.53 -26.76 5.00
C GLU A 99 1.56 -27.93 4.72
N LEU A 100 1.12 -28.67 5.75
CA LEU A 100 0.13 -29.74 5.58
C LEU A 100 -1.27 -29.20 5.20
N VAL A 101 -1.56 -27.94 5.53
CA VAL A 101 -2.84 -27.27 5.29
C VAL A 101 -2.73 -26.10 4.30
N GLY A 102 -1.70 -26.12 3.46
CA GLY A 102 -1.55 -25.17 2.35
C GLY A 102 -0.55 -24.03 2.58
N GLY A 103 0.12 -24.00 3.73
CA GLY A 103 1.08 -22.93 4.05
C GLY A 103 0.40 -21.67 4.61
N MET A 104 1.15 -20.58 4.64
CA MET A 104 0.66 -19.23 4.92
C MET A 104 1.42 -18.20 4.07
N GLU A 105 0.84 -17.04 3.83
CA GLU A 105 1.45 -15.91 3.14
C GLU A 105 2.04 -14.88 4.13
N GLU A 106 2.86 -13.92 3.68
CA GLU A 106 3.59 -12.98 4.56
C GLU A 106 2.68 -12.13 5.46
N GLN A 107 1.49 -11.81 4.96
CA GLN A 107 0.47 -11.04 5.66
C GLN A 107 -0.38 -11.89 6.62
N ASP A 108 -0.37 -13.21 6.49
CA ASP A 108 -1.17 -14.09 7.34
C ASP A 108 -0.67 -14.07 8.79
N ARG A 109 -1.50 -14.59 9.69
CA ARG A 109 -1.13 -14.78 11.09
C ARG A 109 -1.37 -16.22 11.50
N VAL A 110 -0.53 -16.72 12.40
CA VAL A 110 -0.71 -18.04 13.02
C VAL A 110 -1.18 -17.84 14.44
N VAL A 111 -2.34 -18.40 14.76
CA VAL A 111 -2.92 -18.40 16.08
C VAL A 111 -2.75 -19.78 16.70
N VAL A 112 -2.03 -19.85 17.82
CA VAL A 112 -1.83 -21.08 18.60
C VAL A 112 -2.71 -21.02 19.83
N ASN A 113 -3.60 -22.00 19.96
CA ASN A 113 -4.47 -22.15 21.13
C ASN A 113 -4.05 -23.34 21.98
N ALA A 114 -4.02 -23.12 23.29
CA ALA A 114 -3.81 -24.15 24.30
C ALA A 114 -5.15 -24.69 24.84
N THR A 115 -5.10 -25.90 25.38
CA THR A 115 -6.26 -26.58 26.01
C THR A 115 -6.88 -25.83 27.19
N ASP A 116 -6.16 -24.86 27.79
CA ASP A 116 -6.66 -24.00 28.87
C ASP A 116 -7.29 -22.68 28.37
N GLY A 117 -7.36 -22.50 27.06
CA GLY A 117 -7.88 -21.30 26.40
C GLY A 117 -6.86 -20.17 26.26
N TYR A 118 -5.59 -20.38 26.60
CA TYR A 118 -4.52 -19.42 26.31
C TYR A 118 -4.24 -19.37 24.80
N GLU A 119 -4.13 -18.16 24.25
CA GLU A 119 -3.95 -17.91 22.82
C GLU A 119 -2.77 -16.96 22.58
N VAL A 120 -1.97 -17.27 21.55
CA VAL A 120 -0.89 -16.39 21.06
C VAL A 120 -0.94 -16.32 19.55
N THR A 121 -0.80 -15.11 19.01
CA THR A 121 -0.71 -14.84 17.57
C THR A 121 0.73 -14.54 17.16
N TYR A 122 1.16 -15.13 16.05
CA TYR A 122 2.50 -14.96 15.47
C TYR A 122 2.40 -14.45 14.03
N GLY A 123 3.33 -13.59 13.63
CA GLY A 123 3.50 -13.16 12.24
C GLY A 123 4.29 -14.16 11.41
N TYR A 124 4.27 -14.02 10.08
CA TYR A 124 4.94 -14.92 9.15
C TYR A 124 6.42 -15.19 9.50
N GLN A 125 7.19 -14.13 9.77
CA GLN A 125 8.63 -14.23 10.04
C GLN A 125 8.99 -14.99 11.33
N LYS A 126 8.03 -15.19 12.25
CA LYS A 126 8.23 -16.05 13.42
C LYS A 126 8.23 -17.54 13.05
N VAL A 127 7.36 -17.89 12.10
CA VAL A 127 7.10 -19.25 11.66
C VAL A 127 8.08 -19.68 10.57
N TYR A 128 8.41 -18.75 9.68
CA TYR A 128 9.41 -18.88 8.61
C TYR A 128 10.59 -17.92 8.86
N PRO A 129 11.39 -18.15 9.92
CA PRO A 129 12.51 -17.27 10.22
C PRO A 129 13.63 -17.40 9.18
N GLU A 130 14.17 -16.26 8.75
CA GLU A 130 15.33 -16.16 7.87
C GLU A 130 16.32 -15.13 8.40
N GLY A 131 17.58 -15.20 7.93
CA GLY A 131 18.63 -14.23 8.27
C GLY A 131 18.81 -14.03 9.77
N SER A 132 18.85 -12.76 10.21
CA SER A 132 19.04 -12.41 11.63
C SER A 132 17.92 -12.94 12.53
N ASN A 133 16.70 -13.11 12.03
CA ASN A 133 15.62 -13.67 12.83
C ASN A 133 15.92 -15.14 13.14
N LEU A 134 16.34 -15.91 12.15
CA LEU A 134 16.76 -17.30 12.37
C LEU A 134 17.95 -17.39 13.32
N ASP A 135 18.92 -16.47 13.23
CA ASP A 135 20.08 -16.45 14.11
C ASP A 135 19.68 -16.18 15.58
N LEU A 136 18.71 -15.30 15.83
CA LEU A 136 18.28 -14.88 17.16
C LEU A 136 17.27 -15.83 17.82
N GLN A 137 16.25 -16.31 17.09
CA GLN A 137 15.22 -17.19 17.66
C GLN A 137 15.42 -18.67 17.34
N GLY A 138 16.14 -18.98 16.25
CA GLY A 138 16.21 -20.34 15.72
C GLY A 138 14.88 -20.88 15.20
N ASP A 139 14.81 -22.20 15.10
CA ASP A 139 13.61 -22.90 14.65
C ASP A 139 12.48 -22.77 15.68
N MET A 140 11.29 -22.35 15.21
CA MET A 140 10.05 -22.42 15.97
C MET A 140 9.45 -23.82 15.81
N ILE A 141 9.42 -24.60 16.90
CA ILE A 141 8.98 -25.99 16.86
C ILE A 141 7.77 -26.20 17.78
N LEU A 142 6.93 -27.16 17.39
CA LEU A 142 6.01 -27.82 18.29
C LEU A 142 6.74 -29.00 18.93
N ALA A 143 7.25 -28.79 20.14
CA ALA A 143 7.90 -29.82 20.92
C ALA A 143 6.88 -30.85 21.43
N PHE A 144 7.22 -32.13 21.27
CA PHE A 144 6.46 -33.25 21.80
C PHE A 144 7.27 -34.05 22.84
N GLU A 145 8.54 -33.70 23.05
CA GLU A 145 9.42 -34.33 24.03
C GLU A 145 10.32 -33.29 24.70
N TYR A 146 10.50 -33.44 26.01
CA TYR A 146 11.38 -32.61 26.84
C TYR A 146 12.20 -33.49 27.79
N ASN A 147 13.53 -33.38 27.71
CA ASN A 147 14.49 -34.18 28.49
C ASN A 147 14.18 -35.69 28.47
N GLY A 148 13.77 -36.22 27.30
CA GLY A 148 13.42 -37.63 27.12
C GLY A 148 12.04 -38.05 27.63
N THR A 149 11.24 -37.12 28.15
CA THR A 149 9.83 -37.34 28.51
C THR A 149 8.94 -36.87 27.37
N THR A 150 8.14 -37.76 26.79
CA THR A 150 7.27 -37.46 25.65
C THR A 150 5.83 -37.20 26.11
N VAL A 151 5.08 -36.37 25.39
CA VAL A 151 3.60 -36.31 25.48
C VAL A 151 3.01 -37.74 25.34
N PRO A 152 2.03 -38.15 26.18
CA PRO A 152 1.30 -37.35 27.16
C PRO A 152 1.91 -37.34 28.57
N ASP A 153 3.04 -38.01 28.80
CA ASP A 153 3.68 -38.08 30.14
C ASP A 153 4.39 -36.77 30.52
N TRP A 154 4.68 -35.92 29.54
CA TRP A 154 5.19 -34.57 29.78
C TRP A 154 4.05 -33.62 30.18
N GLU A 155 4.11 -33.08 31.41
CA GLU A 155 3.04 -32.25 32.01
C GLU A 155 2.67 -31.01 31.20
N ASP A 156 3.62 -30.40 30.50
CA ASP A 156 3.34 -29.22 29.66
C ASP A 156 2.62 -29.60 28.35
N GLY A 157 2.49 -30.88 28.02
CA GLY A 157 1.91 -31.34 26.76
C GLY A 157 2.72 -30.90 25.53
N TYR A 158 2.06 -30.74 24.39
CA TYR A 158 2.70 -30.14 23.22
C TYR A 158 3.04 -28.69 23.51
N ARG A 159 4.25 -28.24 23.17
CA ARG A 159 4.72 -26.90 23.52
C ARG A 159 5.38 -26.20 22.35
N VAL A 160 4.99 -24.96 22.08
CA VAL A 160 5.75 -24.06 21.22
C VAL A 160 7.06 -23.69 21.92
N ILE A 161 8.19 -23.89 21.24
CA ILE A 161 9.50 -23.49 21.74
C ILE A 161 10.39 -23.03 20.58
N PHE A 162 11.26 -22.06 20.89
CA PHE A 162 12.26 -21.52 19.98
C PHE A 162 13.62 -22.15 20.29
N VAL A 163 14.36 -22.55 19.27
CA VAL A 163 15.63 -23.29 19.40
C VAL A 163 16.79 -22.50 18.79
N PRO A 164 17.20 -21.38 19.41
CA PRO A 164 18.33 -20.59 18.93
C PRO A 164 19.67 -21.33 19.12
N GLU A 165 20.69 -20.95 18.35
CA GLU A 165 22.00 -21.61 18.38
C GLU A 165 22.69 -21.50 19.75
N ASP A 166 22.48 -20.39 20.46
CA ASP A 166 23.04 -20.15 21.79
C ASP A 166 22.26 -20.85 22.93
N GLY A 167 21.11 -21.45 22.61
CA GLY A 167 20.23 -22.15 23.55
C GLY A 167 19.49 -21.24 24.54
N TYR A 168 19.34 -19.95 24.24
CA TYR A 168 18.63 -19.02 25.09
C TYR A 168 17.80 -18.02 24.28
N TYR A 169 16.48 -18.15 24.34
CA TYR A 169 15.54 -17.20 23.73
C TYR A 169 15.08 -16.18 24.76
N ASP A 170 15.70 -15.01 24.75
CA ASP A 170 15.50 -13.97 25.75
C ASP A 170 14.51 -12.88 25.34
N ASN A 171 14.22 -11.94 26.24
CA ASN A 171 13.25 -10.89 25.94
C ASN A 171 13.72 -9.95 24.81
N SER A 172 15.03 -9.78 24.62
CA SER A 172 15.60 -8.99 23.53
C SER A 172 15.53 -9.73 22.20
N ASP A 173 15.77 -11.04 22.18
CA ASP A 173 15.55 -11.86 20.99
C ASP A 173 14.08 -11.82 20.59
N ALA A 174 13.17 -11.95 21.56
CA ALA A 174 11.74 -11.88 21.33
C ALA A 174 11.31 -10.51 20.80
N GLU A 175 11.81 -9.41 21.37
CA GLU A 175 11.53 -8.05 20.89
C GLU A 175 12.05 -7.84 19.47
N ALA A 176 13.27 -8.30 19.17
CA ALA A 176 13.90 -8.13 17.85
C ALA A 176 13.24 -8.96 16.74
N THR A 177 12.58 -10.07 17.10
CA THR A 177 12.04 -11.04 16.12
C THR A 177 10.51 -11.08 16.09
N THR A 178 9.81 -10.23 16.86
CA THR A 178 8.34 -10.12 16.85
C THR A 178 7.94 -8.75 16.32
N SER A 179 6.93 -8.69 15.44
CA SER A 179 6.37 -7.39 15.07
C SER A 179 5.83 -6.66 16.30
N GLU A 180 6.00 -5.34 16.35
CA GLU A 180 5.64 -4.52 17.52
C GLU A 180 4.17 -4.71 17.92
N GLU A 181 3.27 -4.81 16.95
CA GLU A 181 1.84 -5.05 17.14
C GLU A 181 1.51 -6.39 17.85
N LEU A 182 2.40 -7.39 17.75
CA LEU A 182 2.22 -8.73 18.34
C LEU A 182 3.08 -8.94 19.59
N PHE A 183 3.98 -7.99 19.92
CA PHE A 183 4.93 -8.19 21.01
C PHE A 183 4.29 -7.92 22.38
N GLY A 184 3.91 -9.00 23.08
CA GLY A 184 3.36 -8.96 24.44
C GLY A 184 4.37 -8.61 25.56
N GLY A 185 5.56 -8.10 25.22
CA GLY A 185 6.55 -7.60 26.17
C GLY A 185 7.54 -8.62 26.74
N SER A 186 7.45 -9.91 26.42
CA SER A 186 8.45 -10.91 26.82
C SER A 186 8.42 -12.20 25.98
N ALA A 187 9.49 -12.99 26.08
CA ALA A 187 9.67 -14.25 25.36
C ALA A 187 8.76 -15.37 25.89
N GLY A 188 8.66 -15.52 27.21
CA GLY A 188 7.99 -16.65 27.86
C GLY A 188 6.51 -16.89 27.47
N PRO A 189 5.66 -15.85 27.38
CA PRO A 189 4.30 -15.96 26.85
C PRO A 189 4.23 -16.59 25.45
N GLN A 190 5.25 -16.37 24.61
CA GLN A 190 5.32 -16.92 23.26
C GLN A 190 5.66 -18.42 23.24
N CYS A 191 6.08 -19.02 24.35
CA CYS A 191 6.38 -20.45 24.44
C CYS A 191 5.15 -21.22 24.97
N VAL A 192 4.06 -21.23 24.20
CA VAL A 192 2.74 -21.78 24.57
C VAL A 192 2.83 -23.25 24.95
N SER A 193 2.39 -23.62 26.15
CA SER A 193 2.26 -25.02 26.60
C SER A 193 0.86 -25.57 26.33
N SER A 194 0.74 -26.88 26.28
CA SER A 194 -0.51 -27.64 26.13
C SER A 194 -1.29 -27.22 24.88
N VAL A 195 -0.57 -27.06 23.77
CA VAL A 195 -1.11 -26.69 22.46
C VAL A 195 -2.12 -27.74 22.00
N GLU A 196 -3.29 -27.27 21.59
CA GLU A 196 -4.38 -28.07 21.04
C GLU A 196 -4.57 -27.79 19.55
N THR A 197 -4.51 -26.52 19.15
CA THR A 197 -4.72 -26.12 17.76
C THR A 197 -3.69 -25.10 17.27
N ILE A 198 -3.30 -25.21 16.01
CA ILE A 198 -2.51 -24.21 15.27
C ILE A 198 -3.34 -23.79 14.07
N LYS A 199 -3.74 -22.52 14.00
CA LYS A 199 -4.62 -22.01 12.94
C LYS A 199 -3.94 -20.89 12.16
N VAL A 200 -3.91 -21.00 10.84
CA VAL A 200 -3.57 -19.89 9.95
C VAL A 200 -4.82 -19.04 9.73
N ASN A 201 -4.72 -17.76 10.03
CA ASN A 201 -5.73 -16.76 9.71
C ASN A 201 -5.23 -15.93 8.53
N ASN A 202 -6.00 -15.92 7.44
CA ASN A 202 -5.77 -15.02 6.32
C ASN A 202 -6.07 -13.59 6.77
N ILE A 203 -5.09 -12.69 6.64
CA ILE A 203 -5.34 -11.25 6.72
C ILE A 203 -5.29 -10.72 5.30
N ALA A 204 -6.45 -10.58 4.66
CA ALA A 204 -6.51 -10.01 3.33
C ALA A 204 -5.90 -8.59 3.36
N PRO A 205 -5.02 -8.24 2.41
CA PRO A 205 -4.47 -6.89 2.35
C PRO A 205 -5.61 -5.88 2.18
N PRO A 206 -5.50 -4.68 2.76
CA PRO A 206 -6.51 -3.65 2.59
C PRO A 206 -6.64 -3.29 1.11
N ALA A 207 -7.88 -3.19 0.63
CA ALA A 207 -8.18 -2.60 -0.66
C ALA A 207 -8.09 -1.07 -0.62
N LEU A 208 -8.29 -0.48 0.57
CA LEU A 208 -8.16 0.95 0.82
C LEU A 208 -7.54 1.18 2.19
N THR A 209 -6.58 2.10 2.25
CA THR A 209 -6.04 2.62 3.50
C THR A 209 -6.54 4.04 3.72
N VAL A 210 -6.95 4.36 4.94
CA VAL A 210 -7.28 5.72 5.38
C VAL A 210 -6.31 6.11 6.49
N GLN A 211 -5.58 7.19 6.29
CA GLN A 211 -4.57 7.66 7.22
C GLN A 211 -4.94 9.04 7.77
N THR A 212 -4.72 9.23 9.07
CA THR A 212 -4.74 10.53 9.75
C THR A 212 -3.40 10.80 10.41
N GLU A 213 -3.26 11.93 11.11
CA GLU A 213 -2.05 12.20 11.92
C GLU A 213 -1.87 11.19 13.07
N SER A 214 -2.95 10.56 13.56
CA SER A 214 -2.94 9.71 14.76
C SER A 214 -3.10 8.22 14.47
N GLU A 215 -3.64 7.83 13.32
CA GLU A 215 -3.93 6.43 13.03
C GLU A 215 -3.91 6.11 11.53
N THR A 216 -3.85 4.81 11.24
CA THR A 216 -4.01 4.24 9.90
C THR A 216 -5.02 3.10 9.98
N LEU A 217 -6.08 3.18 9.19
CA LEU A 217 -7.11 2.14 9.06
C LEU A 217 -6.98 1.46 7.69
N GLY A 218 -6.96 0.13 7.66
CA GLY A 218 -7.03 -0.65 6.44
C GLY A 218 -8.40 -1.30 6.30
N PHE A 219 -9.01 -1.20 5.11
CA PHE A 219 -10.30 -1.79 4.80
C PHE A 219 -10.18 -2.75 3.62
N THR A 220 -10.67 -3.97 3.79
CA THR A 220 -10.86 -4.95 2.71
C THR A 220 -12.05 -4.56 1.83
N MET A 221 -12.12 -5.11 0.61
CA MET A 221 -13.30 -4.89 -0.25
C MET A 221 -14.59 -5.40 0.39
N GLU A 222 -14.54 -6.49 1.16
CA GLU A 222 -15.69 -7.04 1.86
C GLU A 222 -16.21 -6.05 2.90
N GLU A 223 -15.32 -5.53 3.76
CA GLU A 223 -15.68 -4.52 4.76
C GLU A 223 -16.27 -3.25 4.14
N ILE A 224 -15.67 -2.75 3.05
CA ILE A 224 -16.19 -1.56 2.33
C ILE A 224 -17.59 -1.84 1.78
N GLN A 225 -17.84 -3.02 1.23
CA GLN A 225 -19.13 -3.39 0.66
C GLN A 225 -20.21 -3.66 1.72
N GLU A 226 -19.84 -3.94 2.96
CA GLU A 226 -20.76 -4.04 4.10
C GLU A 226 -21.17 -2.67 4.68
N MET A 227 -20.43 -1.59 4.37
CA MET A 227 -20.78 -0.24 4.80
C MET A 227 -22.07 0.25 4.12
N PRO A 228 -22.78 1.23 4.74
CA PRO A 228 -23.89 1.93 4.08
C PRO A 228 -23.45 2.52 2.74
N SER A 229 -24.09 2.06 1.67
CA SER A 229 -23.81 2.52 0.32
C SER A 229 -24.88 3.44 -0.24
N VAL A 230 -24.46 4.28 -1.18
CA VAL A 230 -25.30 5.17 -1.96
C VAL A 230 -25.18 4.85 -3.44
N THR A 231 -26.28 5.04 -4.17
CA THR A 231 -26.34 4.87 -5.62
C THR A 231 -26.83 6.17 -6.25
N GLY A 232 -26.12 6.65 -7.26
CA GLY A 232 -26.44 7.92 -7.92
C GLY A 232 -25.82 8.04 -9.31
N ASP A 233 -26.38 8.92 -10.12
CA ASP A 233 -25.85 9.26 -11.43
C ASP A 233 -24.71 10.28 -11.28
N ALA A 234 -23.59 10.03 -11.96
CA ALA A 234 -22.43 10.91 -11.97
C ALA A 234 -21.76 10.95 -13.34
N GLY A 235 -21.04 12.03 -13.60
CA GLY A 235 -20.26 12.20 -14.82
C GLY A 235 -19.33 13.40 -14.70
N TYR A 236 -18.53 13.59 -15.74
CA TYR A 236 -17.53 14.65 -15.77
C TYR A 236 -17.29 15.23 -17.15
N VAL A 237 -16.71 16.42 -17.17
CA VAL A 237 -16.22 17.08 -18.38
C VAL A 237 -14.70 16.98 -18.41
N LYS A 238 -14.15 16.47 -19.52
CA LYS A 238 -12.71 16.42 -19.78
C LYS A 238 -12.18 17.83 -20.12
N SER A 239 -10.88 18.04 -19.98
CA SER A 239 -10.22 19.29 -20.42
C SER A 239 -10.47 19.61 -21.90
N THR A 240 -10.70 18.59 -22.73
CA THR A 240 -11.08 18.72 -24.15
C THR A 240 -12.52 19.19 -24.38
N GLY A 241 -13.31 19.37 -23.31
CA GLY A 241 -14.75 19.66 -23.37
C GLY A 241 -15.64 18.43 -23.61
N THR A 242 -15.05 17.23 -23.73
CA THR A 242 -15.83 15.99 -23.90
C THR A 242 -16.56 15.64 -22.61
N ILE A 243 -17.85 15.36 -22.71
CA ILE A 243 -18.70 14.91 -21.60
C ILE A 243 -18.64 13.38 -21.52
N GLU A 244 -18.34 12.84 -20.34
CA GLU A 244 -18.36 11.41 -20.04
C GLU A 244 -19.44 11.12 -18.98
N GLY A 245 -20.28 10.14 -19.25
CA GLY A 245 -21.47 9.81 -18.45
C GLY A 245 -22.77 10.43 -19.00
N PRO A 246 -23.86 10.44 -18.21
CA PRO A 246 -23.92 9.95 -16.84
C PRO A 246 -23.74 8.42 -16.78
N PHE A 247 -23.04 7.97 -15.76
CA PHE A 247 -22.98 6.57 -15.33
C PHE A 247 -23.67 6.45 -13.97
N THR A 248 -24.25 5.29 -13.68
CA THR A 248 -24.84 5.05 -12.36
C THR A 248 -23.82 4.35 -11.48
N TYR A 249 -23.25 5.05 -10.50
CA TYR A 249 -22.28 4.45 -9.57
C TYR A 249 -22.94 4.00 -8.28
N THR A 250 -22.38 2.96 -7.64
CA THR A 250 -22.68 2.59 -6.25
C THR A 250 -21.39 2.51 -5.44
N GLY A 251 -21.42 3.09 -4.23
CA GLY A 251 -20.23 3.24 -3.39
C GLY A 251 -20.54 3.66 -1.96
N VAL A 252 -19.50 3.88 -1.16
CA VAL A 252 -19.59 4.45 0.20
C VAL A 252 -19.39 5.96 0.11
N GLU A 253 -20.20 6.74 0.83
CA GLU A 253 -19.94 8.19 0.97
C GLU A 253 -18.59 8.41 1.65
N LEU A 254 -17.75 9.28 1.08
CA LEU A 254 -16.41 9.52 1.60
C LEU A 254 -16.45 10.03 3.04
N GLU A 255 -17.38 10.93 3.35
CA GLU A 255 -17.57 11.44 4.72
C GLU A 255 -17.90 10.31 5.72
N TYR A 256 -18.72 9.33 5.34
CA TYR A 256 -19.02 8.19 6.20
C TYR A 256 -17.76 7.37 6.50
N LEU A 257 -16.94 7.11 5.47
CA LEU A 257 -15.68 6.38 5.62
C LEU A 257 -14.68 7.16 6.50
N LEU A 258 -14.51 8.45 6.27
CA LEU A 258 -13.58 9.28 7.04
C LEU A 258 -14.00 9.40 8.52
N ASN A 259 -15.29 9.33 8.81
CA ASN A 259 -15.81 9.29 10.18
C ASN A 259 -15.61 7.92 10.89
N GLN A 260 -15.00 6.93 10.24
CA GLN A 260 -14.53 5.70 10.92
C GLN A 260 -13.23 5.93 11.70
N THR A 261 -12.54 7.04 11.44
CA THR A 261 -11.34 7.46 12.20
C THR A 261 -11.73 7.92 13.60
N GLU A 262 -10.81 7.81 14.56
CA GLU A 262 -10.95 8.32 15.94
C GLU A 262 -11.26 9.82 15.94
N TYR A 263 -10.67 10.58 15.03
CA TYR A 263 -10.89 12.02 14.91
C TYR A 263 -10.75 12.53 13.48
N LEU A 264 -11.84 13.09 12.96
CA LEU A 264 -11.87 13.88 11.73
C LEU A 264 -11.91 15.38 12.07
N PRO A 265 -10.91 16.19 11.68
CA PRO A 265 -10.95 17.64 11.87
C PRO A 265 -12.17 18.29 11.19
N PRO A 266 -12.71 19.42 11.69
CA PRO A 266 -13.83 20.13 11.04
C PRO A 266 -13.45 20.77 9.70
N GLU A 267 -12.17 21.08 9.50
CA GLU A 267 -11.59 21.52 8.23
C GLU A 267 -10.37 20.63 7.96
N TYR A 268 -10.43 19.84 6.89
CA TYR A 268 -9.36 18.92 6.48
C TYR A 268 -9.17 19.02 4.96
N GLY A 269 -7.96 18.85 4.47
CA GLY A 269 -7.72 18.53 3.05
C GLY A 269 -7.63 17.01 2.87
N LEU A 270 -7.53 16.57 1.63
CA LEU A 270 -7.27 15.16 1.34
C LEU A 270 -6.13 15.02 0.35
N GLU A 271 -5.30 14.02 0.57
CA GLU A 271 -4.46 13.41 -0.44
C GLU A 271 -5.08 12.07 -0.80
N VAL A 272 -5.36 11.85 -2.08
CA VAL A 272 -5.93 10.60 -2.59
C VAL A 272 -4.95 10.01 -3.57
N VAL A 273 -4.52 8.77 -3.31
CA VAL A 273 -3.47 8.07 -4.05
C VAL A 273 -4.05 6.83 -4.74
N ALA A 274 -3.78 6.74 -6.03
CA ALA A 274 -4.08 5.57 -6.84
C ALA A 274 -2.96 4.51 -6.78
N SER A 275 -3.27 3.29 -7.18
CA SER A 275 -2.31 2.16 -7.19
C SER A 275 -1.10 2.36 -8.11
N ASP A 276 -1.14 3.34 -9.02
CA ASP A 276 -0.07 3.72 -9.93
C ASP A 276 0.72 4.97 -9.46
N ASP A 277 0.57 5.33 -8.18
CA ASP A 277 1.16 6.50 -7.53
C ASP A 277 0.65 7.86 -8.05
N TYR A 278 -0.40 7.87 -8.90
CA TYR A 278 -1.06 9.12 -9.23
C TYR A 278 -1.75 9.69 -7.97
N THR A 279 -1.44 10.95 -7.66
CA THR A 279 -1.93 11.62 -6.45
C THR A 279 -2.74 12.84 -6.79
N LEU A 280 -3.90 12.97 -6.14
CA LEU A 280 -4.76 14.14 -6.21
C LEU A 280 -4.93 14.77 -4.83
N TYR A 281 -4.85 16.10 -4.75
CA TYR A 281 -5.03 16.85 -3.52
C TYR A 281 -6.33 17.64 -3.57
N PHE A 282 -7.16 17.48 -2.54
CA PHE A 282 -8.37 18.27 -2.33
C PHE A 282 -8.12 19.28 -1.23
N ASN A 283 -8.47 20.55 -1.48
CA ASN A 283 -8.56 21.52 -0.40
C ASN A 283 -9.78 21.26 0.49
N SER A 284 -9.91 21.99 1.60
CA SER A 284 -10.99 21.72 2.56
C SER A 284 -12.41 21.90 2.02
N THR A 285 -12.58 22.78 1.05
CA THR A 285 -13.88 23.00 0.41
C THR A 285 -14.20 21.88 -0.59
N GLU A 286 -13.20 21.43 -1.35
CA GLU A 286 -13.35 20.35 -2.33
C GLU A 286 -13.51 18.97 -1.68
N ALA A 287 -12.80 18.71 -0.57
CA ALA A 287 -12.95 17.50 0.23
C ALA A 287 -14.38 17.36 0.81
N GLN A 288 -15.02 18.50 1.08
CA GLN A 288 -16.43 18.58 1.50
C GLN A 288 -17.42 18.63 0.31
N GLY A 289 -16.92 18.47 -0.91
CA GLY A 289 -17.73 18.31 -2.11
C GLY A 289 -18.14 19.61 -2.81
N GLU A 290 -17.71 20.79 -2.37
CA GLU A 290 -18.00 22.02 -3.11
C GLU A 290 -16.98 22.20 -4.25
N LEU A 291 -17.39 21.81 -5.45
CA LEU A 291 -16.55 21.70 -6.65
C LEU A 291 -17.05 22.61 -7.78
N ARG A 292 -16.17 22.86 -8.76
CA ARG A 292 -16.58 23.46 -10.03
C ARG A 292 -17.58 22.54 -10.72
N ALA A 293 -18.66 23.15 -11.20
CA ALA A 293 -19.79 22.45 -11.79
C ALA A 293 -19.97 22.82 -13.27
N TYR A 294 -20.38 21.83 -14.04
CA TYR A 294 -20.67 21.91 -15.46
C TYR A 294 -22.09 21.42 -15.74
N ASN A 295 -22.74 22.04 -16.71
CA ASN A 295 -23.98 21.52 -17.25
C ASN A 295 -23.70 20.18 -17.95
N SER A 296 -24.34 19.10 -17.49
CA SER A 296 -24.13 17.73 -17.99
C SER A 296 -24.57 17.49 -19.44
N THR A 297 -25.26 18.44 -20.07
CA THR A 297 -25.67 18.36 -21.48
C THR A 297 -24.80 19.21 -22.39
N THR A 298 -24.41 20.41 -21.95
CA THR A 298 -23.66 21.36 -22.80
C THR A 298 -22.17 21.40 -22.52
N GLY A 299 -21.72 20.93 -21.35
CA GLY A 299 -20.33 21.06 -20.89
C GLY A 299 -19.95 22.49 -20.49
N GLU A 300 -20.92 23.41 -20.44
CA GLU A 300 -20.67 24.80 -20.03
C GLU A 300 -20.56 24.92 -18.52
N VAL A 301 -19.68 25.80 -18.07
CA VAL A 301 -19.44 26.09 -16.64
C VAL A 301 -20.69 26.74 -16.04
N VAL A 302 -21.23 26.18 -14.96
CA VAL A 302 -22.36 26.75 -14.23
C VAL A 302 -21.95 27.49 -12.96
N GLY A 303 -20.72 27.28 -12.48
CA GLY A 303 -20.18 27.89 -11.27
C GLY A 303 -19.64 26.85 -10.32
N ARG A 304 -19.95 26.99 -9.02
CA ARG A 304 -19.67 25.99 -7.99
C ARG A 304 -20.97 25.38 -7.49
N SER A 305 -20.94 24.10 -7.16
CA SER A 305 -22.07 23.34 -6.62
C SER A 305 -21.59 22.37 -5.56
N ASN A 306 -22.50 21.91 -4.69
CA ASN A 306 -22.22 20.87 -3.73
C ASN A 306 -22.44 19.50 -4.37
N PHE A 307 -21.44 18.65 -4.27
CA PHE A 307 -21.46 17.26 -4.66
C PHE A 307 -21.31 16.39 -3.41
N THR A 308 -21.82 15.17 -3.44
CA THR A 308 -21.50 14.13 -2.46
C THR A 308 -20.33 13.32 -3.01
N PRO A 309 -19.12 13.38 -2.42
CA PRO A 309 -18.01 12.54 -2.82
C PRO A 309 -18.26 11.09 -2.39
N VAL A 310 -18.05 10.15 -3.32
CA VAL A 310 -18.33 8.72 -3.13
C VAL A 310 -17.15 7.90 -3.61
N LEU A 311 -16.75 6.91 -2.81
CA LEU A 311 -15.84 5.85 -3.22
C LEU A 311 -16.65 4.73 -3.86
N ALA A 312 -16.76 4.79 -5.18
CA ALA A 312 -17.52 3.86 -5.99
C ALA A 312 -16.76 2.55 -6.20
N TYR A 313 -17.48 1.43 -6.14
CA TYR A 313 -16.97 0.08 -6.45
C TYR A 313 -17.86 -0.67 -7.47
N TYR A 314 -19.00 -0.09 -7.85
CA TYR A 314 -19.87 -0.54 -8.94
C TYR A 314 -20.16 0.61 -9.92
N GLU A 315 -20.22 0.30 -11.22
CA GLU A 315 -20.68 1.17 -12.30
C GLU A 315 -21.76 0.40 -13.10
N ASP A 316 -22.92 1.02 -13.29
CA ASP A 316 -24.09 0.45 -13.98
C ASP A 316 -24.52 -0.93 -13.44
N GLY A 317 -24.33 -1.15 -12.13
CA GLY A 317 -24.69 -2.37 -11.42
C GLY A 317 -23.67 -3.51 -11.50
N GLU A 318 -22.55 -3.32 -12.19
CA GLU A 318 -21.47 -4.30 -12.35
C GLU A 318 -20.16 -3.78 -11.72
N PRO A 319 -19.29 -4.67 -11.18
CA PRO A 319 -18.04 -4.22 -10.58
C PRO A 319 -17.25 -3.38 -11.59
N LEU A 320 -16.52 -2.37 -11.11
CA LEU A 320 -15.71 -1.50 -11.95
C LEU A 320 -14.78 -2.32 -12.87
N ALA A 321 -15.11 -2.36 -14.16
CA ALA A 321 -14.32 -3.10 -15.15
C ALA A 321 -13.01 -2.38 -15.50
N HIS A 322 -12.98 -1.06 -15.34
CA HIS A 322 -11.85 -0.18 -15.60
C HIS A 322 -11.72 0.85 -14.48
N GLY A 323 -10.49 1.05 -13.99
CA GLY A 323 -10.19 2.02 -12.93
C GLY A 323 -10.78 1.66 -11.57
N GLY A 324 -10.96 0.36 -11.29
CA GLY A 324 -11.36 -0.18 -9.99
C GLY A 324 -10.31 -1.12 -9.40
N PRO A 325 -10.41 -1.44 -8.10
CA PRO A 325 -11.70 -1.80 -7.49
C PRO A 325 -12.44 -0.64 -6.84
N ILE A 326 -11.78 0.50 -6.62
CA ILE A 326 -12.35 1.69 -6.00
C ILE A 326 -11.99 2.91 -6.83
N ARG A 327 -12.95 3.79 -7.08
CA ARG A 327 -12.71 5.09 -7.72
C ARG A 327 -13.51 6.20 -7.04
N MET A 328 -13.06 7.44 -7.20
CA MET A 328 -13.85 8.61 -6.81
C MET A 328 -14.99 8.88 -7.81
N ALA A 329 -16.16 9.22 -7.29
CA ALA A 329 -17.32 9.72 -8.03
C ALA A 329 -17.99 10.85 -7.24
N PHE A 330 -18.74 11.71 -7.93
CA PHE A 330 -19.33 12.92 -7.32
C PHE A 330 -20.80 13.05 -7.69
N PHE A 331 -21.70 12.79 -6.75
CA PHE A 331 -23.14 12.87 -6.97
C PHE A 331 -23.65 14.28 -6.76
N ASN A 332 -24.60 14.72 -7.58
CA ASN A 332 -25.19 16.04 -7.44
C ASN A 332 -26.68 16.00 -7.79
N ASP A 333 -27.52 16.49 -6.86
CA ASP A 333 -28.97 16.48 -6.99
C ASP A 333 -29.49 17.39 -8.13
N GLU A 334 -28.69 18.35 -8.57
CA GLU A 334 -29.02 19.24 -9.70
C GLU A 334 -28.60 18.65 -11.06
N GLY A 335 -27.95 17.48 -11.07
CA GLY A 335 -27.50 16.78 -12.27
C GLY A 335 -26.30 17.44 -12.96
N TYR A 336 -25.50 18.22 -12.22
CA TYR A 336 -24.24 18.78 -12.74
C TYR A 336 -23.10 17.77 -12.69
N PHE A 337 -22.10 18.02 -13.51
CA PHE A 337 -20.84 17.26 -13.59
C PHE A 337 -19.66 18.09 -13.08
N THR A 338 -18.56 17.43 -12.71
CA THR A 338 -17.31 18.08 -12.28
C THR A 338 -16.25 18.00 -13.38
N ASP A 339 -15.05 18.53 -13.12
CA ASP A 339 -13.86 18.21 -13.91
C ASP A 339 -13.51 16.71 -13.81
N GLY A 340 -13.02 16.13 -14.90
CA GLY A 340 -12.74 14.69 -14.98
C GLY A 340 -11.57 14.19 -14.15
N HIS A 341 -10.61 15.05 -13.80
CA HIS A 341 -9.46 14.64 -13.01
C HIS A 341 -9.84 14.26 -11.56
N TYR A 342 -10.98 14.74 -11.06
CA TYR A 342 -11.46 14.35 -9.71
C TYR A 342 -11.86 12.86 -9.65
N TYR A 343 -12.18 12.23 -10.77
CA TYR A 343 -12.55 10.80 -10.84
C TYR A 343 -11.31 9.89 -10.85
N ILE A 344 -10.42 10.09 -9.88
CA ILE A 344 -9.23 9.25 -9.66
C ILE A 344 -9.65 7.78 -9.54
N GLN A 345 -8.93 6.95 -10.27
CA GLN A 345 -9.17 5.52 -10.45
C GLN A 345 -8.25 4.71 -9.56
N ASP A 346 -8.59 3.45 -9.31
CA ASP A 346 -7.74 2.50 -8.58
C ASP A 346 -7.23 3.05 -7.24
N VAL A 347 -8.12 3.71 -6.47
CA VAL A 347 -7.79 4.39 -5.21
C VAL A 347 -7.39 3.36 -4.16
N VAL A 348 -6.19 3.52 -3.57
CA VAL A 348 -5.63 2.61 -2.56
C VAL A 348 -5.30 3.29 -1.24
N ASN A 349 -5.09 4.62 -1.24
CA ASN A 349 -4.81 5.36 -0.01
C ASN A 349 -5.49 6.74 0.00
N ILE A 350 -6.00 7.12 1.17
CA ILE A 350 -6.54 8.45 1.46
C ILE A 350 -5.90 8.98 2.73
N THR A 351 -5.13 10.05 2.62
CA THR A 351 -4.56 10.75 3.77
C THR A 351 -5.40 11.98 4.10
N VAL A 352 -5.90 12.06 5.33
CA VAL A 352 -6.53 13.26 5.87
C VAL A 352 -5.44 14.26 6.24
N LEU A 353 -5.40 15.35 5.48
CA LEU A 353 -4.44 16.43 5.70
C LEU A 353 -5.03 17.50 6.60
N SER A 354 -4.20 18.12 7.45
CA SER A 354 -4.58 19.37 8.08
C SER A 354 -4.84 20.44 7.01
N ARG A 355 -5.81 21.33 7.27
CA ARG A 355 -6.37 22.36 6.36
C ARG A 355 -5.45 22.73 5.19
N VAL A 356 -5.76 22.20 4.00
CA VAL A 356 -5.14 22.60 2.74
C VAL A 356 -5.85 23.85 2.24
N ASN A 357 -5.14 24.98 2.21
CA ASN A 357 -5.68 26.24 1.69
C ASN A 357 -5.71 26.19 0.16
N ALA A 358 -6.86 26.53 -0.43
CA ALA A 358 -6.95 26.74 -1.87
C ALA A 358 -6.00 27.88 -2.30
N TRP A 359 -5.19 27.64 -3.32
CA TRP A 359 -4.36 28.66 -3.96
C TRP A 359 -4.52 28.61 -5.48
N GLN A 360 -4.12 29.70 -6.13
CA GLN A 360 -4.15 29.86 -7.58
C GLN A 360 -2.80 30.44 -8.02
N LEU A 361 -2.30 29.97 -9.15
CA LEU A 361 -1.15 30.52 -9.84
C LEU A 361 -1.64 31.33 -11.05
N GLU A 362 -1.43 32.65 -11.01
CA GLU A 362 -1.78 33.54 -12.13
C GLU A 362 -0.74 33.37 -13.25
N LEU A 363 -1.17 32.90 -14.42
CA LEU A 363 -0.34 32.82 -15.62
C LEU A 363 -0.76 33.90 -16.61
N SER A 364 0.19 34.71 -17.05
CA SER A 364 -0.05 35.81 -17.97
C SER A 364 0.99 35.82 -19.08
N GLY A 365 0.62 35.41 -20.29
CA GLY A 365 1.48 35.46 -21.46
C GLY A 365 0.70 35.79 -22.73
N VAL A 366 0.93 35.01 -23.79
CA VAL A 366 0.12 35.07 -25.02
C VAL A 366 -1.36 34.81 -24.68
N GLU A 367 -1.58 33.90 -23.72
CA GLU A 367 -2.86 33.64 -23.10
C GLU A 367 -2.77 33.88 -21.58
N SER A 368 -3.91 34.12 -20.93
CA SER A 368 -3.96 34.28 -19.49
C SER A 368 -4.87 33.25 -18.87
N PHE A 369 -4.39 32.57 -17.84
CA PHE A 369 -5.09 31.48 -17.16
C PHE A 369 -4.74 31.49 -15.67
N ASN A 370 -5.72 31.23 -14.82
CA ASN A 370 -5.48 31.00 -13.39
C ASN A 370 -5.48 29.50 -13.16
N MET A 371 -4.31 28.96 -12.86
CA MET A 371 -4.13 27.54 -12.55
C MET A 371 -4.49 27.29 -11.10
N SER A 372 -5.44 26.40 -10.86
CA SER A 372 -5.82 25.99 -9.52
C SER A 372 -4.84 24.97 -8.93
N HIS A 373 -4.80 24.92 -7.60
CA HIS A 373 -3.92 24.00 -6.87
C HIS A 373 -4.07 22.54 -7.33
N ASP A 374 -5.30 22.04 -7.45
CA ASP A 374 -5.66 20.70 -7.90
C ASP A 374 -5.16 20.40 -9.32
N VAL A 375 -5.26 21.38 -10.24
CA VAL A 375 -4.74 21.25 -11.61
C VAL A 375 -3.21 21.15 -11.59
N PHE A 376 -2.53 21.98 -10.78
CA PHE A 376 -1.08 21.91 -10.65
C PHE A 376 -0.64 20.55 -10.08
N TYR A 377 -1.23 20.11 -8.98
CA TYR A 377 -0.88 18.84 -8.35
C TYR A 377 -1.18 17.66 -9.27
N SER A 378 -2.34 17.64 -9.93
CA SER A 378 -2.67 16.61 -10.93
C SER A 378 -1.64 16.55 -12.05
N ALA A 379 -1.21 17.70 -12.57
CA ALA A 379 -0.18 17.74 -13.60
C ALA A 379 1.18 17.26 -13.07
N ALA A 380 1.58 17.70 -11.87
CA ALA A 380 2.85 17.35 -11.23
C ALA A 380 2.90 15.90 -10.73
N SER A 381 1.76 15.26 -10.49
CA SER A 381 1.66 13.85 -10.12
C SER A 381 1.82 12.89 -11.29
N CYS A 382 1.60 13.38 -12.52
CA CYS A 382 1.79 12.55 -13.71
C CYS A 382 3.29 12.29 -13.96
N THR A 383 3.67 11.02 -14.05
CA THR A 383 5.08 10.59 -14.29
C THR A 383 5.70 11.19 -15.57
N HIS A 384 4.88 11.56 -16.56
CA HIS A 384 5.36 12.21 -17.79
C HIS A 384 5.74 13.67 -17.61
N HIS A 385 5.15 14.37 -16.64
CA HIS A 385 5.37 15.80 -16.39
C HIS A 385 6.18 16.08 -15.13
N ARG A 386 6.15 15.17 -14.14
CA ARG A 386 6.88 15.30 -12.88
C ARG A 386 8.38 15.46 -13.14
N LYS A 387 8.98 16.45 -12.48
CA LYS A 387 10.42 16.67 -12.44
C LYS A 387 10.88 16.80 -11.00
N ALA A 388 12.12 16.39 -10.78
CA ALA A 388 12.79 16.52 -9.50
C ALA A 388 14.13 17.24 -9.69
N VAL A 389 14.51 18.06 -8.70
CA VAL A 389 15.83 18.69 -8.62
C VAL A 389 16.35 18.58 -7.19
N THR A 390 17.61 18.23 -7.03
CA THR A 390 18.28 18.23 -5.72
C THR A 390 19.00 19.55 -5.52
N ASN A 391 18.63 20.31 -4.50
CA ASN A 391 19.35 21.50 -4.07
C ASN A 391 19.72 21.38 -2.59
N ASN A 392 21.01 21.57 -2.27
CA ASN A 392 21.53 21.47 -0.89
C ASN A 392 21.18 20.16 -0.14
N GLY A 393 21.08 19.05 -0.87
CA GLY A 393 20.74 17.73 -0.31
C GLY A 393 19.25 17.51 -0.06
N THR A 394 18.40 18.50 -0.36
CA THR A 394 16.94 18.35 -0.40
C THR A 394 16.49 18.06 -1.84
N GLU A 395 15.69 17.01 -2.00
CA GLU A 395 15.01 16.72 -3.26
C GLU A 395 13.68 17.46 -3.32
N TYR A 396 13.51 18.25 -4.37
CA TYR A 396 12.30 19.03 -4.63
C TYR A 396 11.61 18.46 -5.86
N GLU A 397 10.29 18.22 -5.77
CA GLU A 397 9.49 17.65 -6.86
C GLU A 397 8.39 18.60 -7.31
N GLY A 398 8.07 18.59 -8.60
CA GLY A 398 6.96 19.35 -9.18
C GLY A 398 6.98 19.36 -10.70
N LEU A 399 6.78 20.53 -11.31
CA LEU A 399 6.73 20.71 -12.76
C LEU A 399 7.93 21.50 -13.26
N ALA A 400 8.44 21.19 -14.45
CA ALA A 400 9.41 22.07 -15.09
C ALA A 400 8.76 23.44 -15.38
N LEU A 401 9.51 24.52 -15.22
CA LEU A 401 9.04 25.87 -15.54
C LEU A 401 8.55 25.97 -17.00
N TRP A 402 9.21 25.30 -17.93
CA TRP A 402 8.80 25.31 -19.34
C TRP A 402 7.46 24.62 -19.59
N THR A 403 7.10 23.62 -18.80
CA THR A 403 5.78 22.97 -18.84
C THR A 403 4.67 23.91 -18.37
N ILE A 404 4.94 24.78 -17.39
CA ILE A 404 3.97 25.80 -16.98
C ILE A 404 3.86 26.90 -18.04
N VAL A 405 4.98 27.30 -18.65
CA VAL A 405 5.00 28.31 -19.71
C VAL A 405 4.24 27.86 -20.95
N SER A 406 4.21 26.55 -21.27
CA SER A 406 3.42 26.04 -22.40
C SER A 406 1.91 26.23 -22.23
N ALA A 407 1.42 26.43 -21.00
CA ALA A 407 0.02 26.75 -20.75
C ALA A 407 -0.34 28.23 -21.06
N MET A 408 0.63 29.09 -21.37
CA MET A 408 0.39 30.52 -21.63
C MET A 408 1.17 31.08 -22.83
N ASP A 409 1.95 30.27 -23.54
CA ASP A 409 2.74 30.69 -24.70
C ASP A 409 1.99 30.60 -26.05
N GLY A 410 0.70 30.24 -26.00
CA GLY A 410 -0.24 30.26 -27.12
C GLY A 410 0.01 29.18 -28.17
N ALA A 411 0.75 28.12 -27.84
CA ALA A 411 0.71 26.88 -28.62
C ALA A 411 -0.49 26.04 -28.15
N ASP A 412 -1.50 25.92 -29.02
CA ASP A 412 -2.76 25.26 -28.69
C ASP A 412 -2.83 23.87 -29.36
N ASP A 413 -2.86 22.81 -28.54
CA ASP A 413 -3.11 21.42 -28.91
C ASP A 413 -3.79 20.66 -27.73
N GLU A 414 -4.04 19.35 -27.87
CA GLU A 414 -4.77 18.57 -26.85
C GLU A 414 -4.03 18.45 -25.49
N HIS A 415 -2.75 18.83 -25.37
CA HIS A 415 -1.92 18.67 -24.17
C HIS A 415 -0.80 19.73 -24.03
N PHE A 416 -1.15 21.03 -23.98
CA PHE A 416 -0.24 22.17 -23.71
C PHE A 416 1.17 21.99 -24.32
N GLN A 417 1.28 21.94 -25.64
CA GLN A 417 2.58 21.91 -26.33
C GLN A 417 3.35 23.22 -26.11
N PHE A 418 4.65 23.13 -25.84
CA PHE A 418 5.52 24.30 -25.75
C PHE A 418 5.75 24.96 -27.11
N ASN A 419 5.53 26.27 -27.22
CA ASN A 419 5.68 27.06 -28.44
C ASN A 419 7.15 27.33 -28.78
N SER A 420 7.82 26.32 -29.33
CA SER A 420 9.21 26.42 -29.79
C SER A 420 9.47 27.58 -30.77
N SER A 421 8.47 28.01 -31.54
CA SER A 421 8.62 29.11 -32.48
C SER A 421 8.80 30.46 -31.77
N LEU A 422 8.16 30.63 -30.61
CA LEU A 422 8.20 31.85 -29.82
C LEU A 422 9.56 32.06 -29.12
N VAL A 423 10.30 30.98 -28.85
CA VAL A 423 11.63 31.02 -28.20
C VAL A 423 12.59 31.95 -28.95
N THR A 424 12.51 32.00 -30.29
CA THR A 424 13.38 32.87 -31.11
C THR A 424 13.19 34.37 -30.86
N LYS A 425 12.07 34.76 -30.25
CA LYS A 425 11.82 36.14 -29.80
C LYS A 425 12.57 36.49 -28.52
N ASN A 426 13.09 35.49 -27.81
CA ASN A 426 13.82 35.65 -26.55
C ASN A 426 13.02 36.45 -25.50
N TYR A 427 11.74 36.12 -25.36
CA TYR A 427 10.86 36.71 -24.36
C TYR A 427 11.39 36.47 -22.93
N THR A 428 10.94 37.28 -22.00
CA THR A 428 11.26 37.15 -20.57
C THR A 428 10.12 36.44 -19.86
N VAL A 429 10.44 35.49 -18.99
CA VAL A 429 9.53 34.86 -18.02
C VAL A 429 9.89 35.37 -16.64
N THR A 430 8.96 36.02 -15.96
CA THR A 430 9.14 36.57 -14.61
C THR A 430 8.19 35.89 -13.65
N LEU A 431 8.72 35.36 -12.54
CA LEU A 431 7.95 34.75 -11.47
C LEU A 431 7.89 35.73 -10.31
N TYR A 432 6.74 35.81 -9.65
CA TYR A 432 6.49 36.70 -8.52
C TYR A 432 5.99 35.93 -7.31
N ASP A 433 6.51 36.27 -6.13
CA ASP A 433 5.95 35.84 -4.85
C ASP A 433 4.80 36.75 -4.38
N SER A 434 4.12 36.41 -3.28
CA SER A 434 3.03 37.24 -2.75
C SER A 434 3.45 38.61 -2.21
N LEU A 435 4.77 38.85 -2.06
CA LEU A 435 5.37 40.10 -1.60
C LEU A 435 5.93 40.94 -2.75
N GLU A 436 5.62 40.57 -4.00
CA GLU A 436 6.11 41.20 -5.24
C GLU A 436 7.62 41.09 -5.48
N ASN A 437 8.35 40.22 -4.75
CA ASN A 437 9.71 39.87 -5.14
C ASN A 437 9.65 39.02 -6.41
N SER A 438 10.69 39.11 -7.24
CA SER A 438 10.67 38.45 -8.55
C SER A 438 12.02 37.92 -9.00
N VAL A 439 11.97 36.83 -9.77
CA VAL A 439 13.10 36.29 -10.52
C VAL A 439 12.72 36.18 -12.00
N SER A 440 13.67 36.41 -12.91
CA SER A 440 13.41 36.42 -14.35
C SER A 440 14.40 35.55 -15.12
N PHE A 441 13.87 34.91 -16.16
CA PHE A 441 14.59 34.06 -17.10
C PHE A 441 14.26 34.50 -18.52
N ASN A 442 15.20 34.35 -19.44
CA ASN A 442 14.91 34.50 -20.86
C ASN A 442 14.44 33.17 -21.48
N ALA A 443 13.80 33.24 -22.65
CA ALA A 443 13.24 32.05 -23.30
C ALA A 443 14.28 30.93 -23.57
N TYR A 444 15.55 31.26 -23.81
CA TYR A 444 16.60 30.26 -24.00
C TYR A 444 16.98 29.54 -22.69
N GLU A 445 16.83 30.20 -21.54
CA GLU A 445 17.04 29.58 -20.22
C GLU A 445 15.88 28.66 -19.84
N VAL A 446 14.66 28.98 -20.27
CA VAL A 446 13.46 28.22 -19.93
C VAL A 446 13.25 27.04 -20.86
N ALA A 447 13.39 27.22 -22.18
CA ALA A 447 12.97 26.25 -23.18
C ALA A 447 13.56 24.84 -22.95
N TYR A 448 12.68 23.87 -22.67
CA TYR A 448 13.02 22.47 -22.41
C TYR A 448 14.04 22.26 -21.28
N ASN A 449 14.11 23.19 -20.32
CA ASN A 449 15.02 23.11 -19.19
C ASN A 449 14.35 22.41 -18.00
N ASP A 450 14.65 21.13 -17.84
CA ASP A 450 14.16 20.30 -16.74
C ASP A 450 14.84 20.60 -15.39
N SER A 451 15.88 21.45 -15.36
CA SER A 451 16.59 21.85 -14.13
C SER A 451 15.99 23.09 -13.45
N LEU A 452 14.95 23.69 -14.03
CA LEU A 452 14.16 24.77 -13.41
C LEU A 452 12.81 24.19 -13.00
N VAL A 453 12.66 23.84 -11.73
CA VAL A 453 11.47 23.12 -11.23
C VAL A 453 10.64 24.05 -10.36
N LEU A 454 9.35 24.16 -10.67
CA LEU A 454 8.31 24.68 -9.79
C LEU A 454 7.87 23.53 -8.91
N ALA A 455 8.45 23.46 -7.71
CA ALA A 455 8.27 22.37 -6.79
C ALA A 455 7.13 22.63 -5.80
N ALA A 456 6.34 21.60 -5.52
CA ALA A 456 5.32 21.62 -4.46
C ALA A 456 5.55 20.57 -3.37
N TRP A 457 6.58 19.73 -3.54
CA TRP A 457 7.06 18.80 -2.51
C TRP A 457 8.55 18.99 -2.23
N ALA A 458 8.94 18.72 -0.99
CA ALA A 458 10.32 18.60 -0.55
C ALA A 458 10.48 17.32 0.29
N HIS A 459 11.38 16.43 -0.11
CA HIS A 459 11.50 15.07 0.47
C HIS A 459 10.20 14.24 0.42
N GLY A 460 9.36 14.47 -0.59
CA GLY A 460 8.06 13.80 -0.73
C GLY A 460 6.92 14.42 0.09
N ASP A 461 7.21 15.35 1.00
CA ASP A 461 6.19 16.07 1.78
C ASP A 461 5.75 17.35 1.08
N LEU A 462 4.48 17.73 1.22
CA LEU A 462 3.99 19.04 0.78
C LEU A 462 4.79 20.17 1.44
N LEU A 463 5.05 21.24 0.68
CA LEU A 463 5.72 22.42 1.21
C LEU A 463 4.94 23.05 2.37
N SER A 464 5.68 23.58 3.34
CA SER A 464 5.15 24.43 4.40
C SER A 464 5.54 25.90 4.19
N GLU A 465 4.90 26.82 4.91
CA GLU A 465 5.39 28.20 4.98
C GLU A 465 6.88 28.22 5.44
N PRO A 466 7.72 29.13 4.91
CA PRO A 466 7.37 30.24 4.03
C PRO A 466 7.33 29.89 2.53
N ASP A 467 7.77 28.70 2.13
CA ASP A 467 7.97 28.36 0.72
C ASP A 467 6.68 27.91 0.01
N TRP A 468 5.66 27.49 0.78
CA TRP A 468 4.31 27.18 0.31
C TRP A 468 3.68 28.35 -0.48
N PRO A 469 2.88 28.11 -1.55
CA PRO A 469 2.46 26.80 -2.05
C PRO A 469 3.41 26.14 -3.05
N ILE A 470 4.23 26.94 -3.75
CA ILE A 470 5.18 26.47 -4.76
C ILE A 470 6.46 27.28 -4.63
N ILE A 471 7.59 26.60 -4.77
CA ILE A 471 8.94 27.18 -4.85
C ILE A 471 9.58 26.89 -6.20
N LEU A 472 10.18 27.91 -6.83
CA LEU A 472 11.09 27.67 -7.94
C LEU A 472 12.44 27.23 -7.36
N VAL A 473 12.94 26.10 -7.84
CA VAL A 473 14.23 25.54 -7.46
C VAL A 473 15.06 25.27 -8.70
N SER A 474 16.33 25.68 -8.65
CA SER A 474 17.36 25.29 -9.60
C SER A 474 18.47 24.50 -8.91
N GLU A 475 19.19 23.67 -9.67
CA GLU A 475 20.28 22.83 -9.12
C GLU A 475 21.37 23.69 -8.44
N ASP A 476 21.70 24.84 -9.04
CA ASP A 476 22.67 25.81 -8.50
C ASP A 476 22.13 26.64 -7.32
N GLY A 477 20.81 26.73 -7.14
CA GLY A 477 20.14 27.44 -6.04
C GLY A 477 20.19 28.97 -6.11
N ASP A 478 20.87 29.54 -7.11
CA ASP A 478 21.14 30.99 -7.19
C ASP A 478 19.89 31.84 -7.46
N ARG A 479 18.78 31.20 -7.85
CA ARG A 479 17.55 31.86 -8.33
C ARG A 479 16.27 31.27 -7.73
N ASN A 480 16.38 30.62 -6.57
CA ASN A 480 15.20 30.08 -5.90
C ASN A 480 14.28 31.19 -5.42
N LEU A 481 12.96 30.95 -5.56
CA LEU A 481 11.92 31.88 -5.09
C LEU A 481 10.76 31.05 -4.54
N GLY A 482 10.48 31.15 -3.25
CA GLY A 482 9.34 30.51 -2.59
C GLY A 482 8.06 31.31 -2.76
N ASN A 483 6.92 30.71 -2.39
CA ASN A 483 5.62 31.36 -2.34
C ASN A 483 5.20 32.01 -3.67
N ILE A 484 5.44 31.33 -4.79
CA ILE A 484 5.12 31.86 -6.12
C ILE A 484 3.60 31.92 -6.32
N VAL A 485 3.10 33.09 -6.74
CA VAL A 485 1.67 33.34 -6.99
C VAL A 485 1.37 33.80 -8.41
N LYS A 486 2.39 34.27 -9.15
CA LYS A 486 2.22 34.75 -10.53
C LYS A 486 3.43 34.42 -11.40
N ILE A 487 3.18 34.06 -12.66
CA ILE A 487 4.19 33.95 -13.72
C ILE A 487 3.74 34.79 -14.91
N GLU A 488 4.62 35.66 -15.38
CA GLU A 488 4.37 36.59 -16.48
C GLU A 488 5.39 36.38 -17.61
N MET A 489 4.92 36.26 -18.85
CA MET A 489 5.76 36.41 -20.03
C MET A 489 5.75 37.88 -20.47
N THR A 490 6.85 38.40 -21.00
CA THR A 490 6.96 39.74 -21.65
C THR A 490 7.92 39.73 -22.84
N GLY A 491 7.69 40.61 -23.82
CA GLY A 491 8.61 40.77 -24.97
C GLY A 491 8.52 39.69 -26.05
N TRP A 492 7.34 39.08 -26.23
CA TRP A 492 7.10 38.03 -27.24
C TRP A 492 6.57 38.55 -28.59
N GLU A 493 6.15 39.82 -28.67
CA GLU A 493 5.56 40.47 -29.86
C GLU A 493 6.48 40.45 -31.11
#